data_AF-A0A934UL03-F1
#
_entry.id   AF-A0A934UL03-F1
#
_cell.length_a   1.000
_cell.length_b   1.000
_cell.length_c   1.000
_cell.angle_alpha   90.00
_cell.angle_beta   90.00
_cell.angle_gamma   90.00
#
_symmetry.space_group_name_H-M   'P 1'
#
loop_
_entity.id
_entity.type
_entity.pdbx_description
1 polymer ?
#
loop_
_entity_poly.entity_id
_entity_poly.type
_entity_poly.pdbx_seq_one_letter_code
_entity_poly.pdbx_strand_id
1 'polypeptide(L)'
;MIRSLIAYRHIKNLCRFFESTSNTFKIINSETITVISGRLSGLVFEFDFEACRVKTNNRYTCLDLADDYSTDTLLKVLLSHNIIRYSDLELYD
;
A
#
# COMPACT_ATOMS: atom_id res chain seq x y z
N MET A 1 12.79 -13.10 15.23
CA MET A 1 12.57 -11.66 14.95
C MET A 1 12.87 -11.32 13.48
N ILE A 2 12.44 -12.17 12.53
CA ILE A 2 12.72 -12.02 11.08
C ILE A 2 11.46 -11.53 10.33
N ARG A 3 10.25 -11.88 10.81
CA ARG A 3 8.97 -11.47 10.21
C ARG A 3 8.82 -9.96 10.05
N SER A 4 9.28 -9.20 11.06
CA SER A 4 9.25 -7.75 11.04
C SER A 4 10.13 -7.14 9.95
N LEU A 5 11.19 -7.81 9.49
CA LEU A 5 12.10 -7.26 8.47
C LEU A 5 11.49 -7.24 7.06
N ILE A 6 10.71 -8.26 6.71
CA ILE A 6 10.07 -8.38 5.39
C ILE A 6 8.96 -7.33 5.26
N ALA A 7 8.03 -7.31 6.21
CA ALA A 7 7.01 -6.27 6.32
C ALA A 7 7.61 -4.86 6.36
N TYR A 8 8.74 -4.68 7.07
CA TYR A 8 9.45 -3.39 7.12
C TYR A 8 9.95 -2.92 5.76
N ARG A 9 10.45 -3.81 4.89
CA ARG A 9 10.86 -3.45 3.53
C ARG A 9 9.66 -2.98 2.70
N HIS A 10 8.54 -3.70 2.76
CA HIS A 10 7.33 -3.36 2.01
C HIS A 10 6.75 -2.01 2.47
N ILE A 11 6.65 -1.82 3.77
CA ILE A 11 6.21 -0.57 4.41
C ILE A 11 7.11 0.58 4.00
N LYS A 12 8.43 0.42 4.10
CA LYS A 12 9.39 1.46 3.73
C LYS A 12 9.26 1.87 2.26
N ASN A 13 9.08 0.93 1.36
CA ASN A 13 8.89 1.21 -0.07
C ASN A 13 7.57 1.95 -0.33
N LEU A 14 6.49 1.57 0.37
CA LEU A 14 5.20 2.22 0.24
C LEU A 14 5.19 3.63 0.87
N CYS A 15 5.86 3.82 2.01
CA CYS A 15 6.08 5.15 2.61
C CYS A 15 6.83 6.07 1.64
N ARG A 16 7.93 5.60 1.04
CA ARG A 16 8.70 6.39 0.05
C ARG A 16 7.84 6.79 -1.15
N PHE A 17 7.00 5.88 -1.63
CA PHE A 17 6.04 6.18 -2.68
C PHE A 17 5.09 7.31 -2.24
N PHE A 18 4.47 7.20 -1.06
CA PHE A 18 3.58 8.25 -0.59
C PHE A 18 4.29 9.59 -0.38
N GLU A 19 5.51 9.60 0.17
CA GLU A 19 6.35 10.80 0.29
C GLU A 19 6.65 11.47 -1.06
N SER A 20 6.75 10.68 -2.14
CA SER A 20 6.97 11.18 -3.50
C SER A 20 5.69 11.63 -4.24
N THR A 21 4.53 11.44 -3.61
CA THR A 21 3.21 11.79 -4.18
C THR A 21 2.51 12.85 -3.33
N SER A 22 1.41 13.41 -3.82
CA SER A 22 0.56 14.33 -3.04
C SER A 22 -0.31 13.63 -1.99
N ASN A 23 0.03 12.41 -1.56
CA ASN A 23 -0.69 11.66 -0.54
C ASN A 23 -0.01 11.84 0.83
N THR A 24 -0.81 12.06 1.88
CA THR A 24 -0.30 11.99 3.26
C THR A 24 -0.70 10.67 3.90
N PHE A 25 0.15 10.12 4.74
CA PHE A 25 -0.05 8.83 5.37
C PHE A 25 0.36 8.85 6.84
N LYS A 26 -0.10 7.85 7.59
CA LYS A 26 0.30 7.60 8.97
C LYS A 26 0.54 6.12 9.17
N ILE A 27 1.65 5.81 9.82
CA ILE A 27 1.97 4.48 10.31
C ILE A 27 1.23 4.29 11.64
N ILE A 28 0.34 3.29 11.70
CA ILE A 28 -0.46 3.01 12.90
C ILE A 28 0.31 2.08 13.84
N ASN A 29 1.01 1.09 13.28
CA ASN A 29 1.88 0.15 13.99
C ASN A 29 2.96 -0.36 13.02
N SER A 30 3.77 -1.34 13.43
CA SER A 30 4.86 -1.90 12.61
C SER A 30 4.41 -2.60 11.32
N GLU A 31 3.11 -2.77 11.12
CA GLU A 31 2.50 -3.57 10.05
C GLU A 31 1.41 -2.81 9.29
N THR A 32 1.02 -1.61 9.72
CA THR A 32 -0.18 -0.93 9.20
C THR A 32 0.11 0.51 8.80
N ILE A 33 -0.24 0.86 7.56
CA ILE A 33 -0.20 2.22 7.02
C ILE A 33 -1.61 2.66 6.64
N THR A 34 -2.01 3.86 7.04
CA THR A 34 -3.25 4.49 6.60
C THR A 34 -2.94 5.71 5.74
N VAL A 35 -3.63 5.87 4.62
CA VAL A 35 -3.54 7.10 3.81
C VAL A 35 -4.61 8.09 4.30
N ILE A 36 -4.16 9.24 4.78
CA ILE A 36 -5.00 10.26 5.43
C ILE A 36 -5.57 11.25 4.40
N SER A 37 -4.76 11.70 3.45
CA SER A 37 -5.19 12.65 2.42
C SER A 37 -4.54 12.36 1.06
N GLY A 38 -5.07 12.95 0.01
CA GLY A 38 -4.67 12.71 -1.38
C GLY A 38 -5.66 11.81 -2.12
N ARG A 39 -5.32 11.42 -3.34
CA ARG A 39 -6.20 10.61 -4.20
C ARG A 39 -6.39 9.20 -3.67
N LEU A 40 -5.42 8.70 -2.91
CA LEU A 40 -5.46 7.38 -2.27
C LEU A 40 -6.01 7.44 -0.83
N SER A 41 -6.62 8.56 -0.42
CA SER A 41 -7.17 8.68 0.94
C SER A 41 -8.23 7.63 1.24
N GLY A 42 -8.25 7.16 2.49
CA GLY A 42 -9.19 6.11 2.91
C GLY A 42 -8.71 4.68 2.63
N LEU A 43 -7.57 4.50 1.96
CA LEU A 43 -6.88 3.22 1.89
C LEU A 43 -6.14 2.93 3.20
N VAL A 44 -6.25 1.68 3.67
CA VAL A 44 -5.42 1.14 4.75
C VAL A 44 -4.70 -0.09 4.25
N PHE A 45 -3.39 -0.16 4.47
CA PHE A 45 -2.52 -1.25 4.10
C PHE A 45 -2.06 -1.97 5.35
N GLU A 46 -2.48 -3.21 5.54
CA GLU A 46 -2.08 -4.10 6.62
C GLU A 46 -1.16 -5.18 6.05
N PHE A 47 0.11 -5.18 6.46
CA PHE A 47 1.13 -6.11 6.01
C PHE A 47 1.28 -7.25 7.01
N ASP A 48 1.14 -8.48 6.54
CA ASP A 48 1.52 -9.71 7.21
C ASP A 48 2.71 -10.34 6.44
N PHE A 49 3.30 -11.41 6.98
CA PHE A 49 4.55 -12.02 6.50
C PHE A 49 4.59 -12.25 4.97
N GLU A 50 3.50 -12.71 4.38
CA GLU A 50 3.37 -13.05 2.95
C GLU A 50 2.12 -12.42 2.32
N ALA A 51 1.51 -11.43 2.97
CA ALA A 51 0.27 -10.86 2.48
C ALA A 51 0.14 -9.37 2.80
N CYS A 52 -0.50 -8.62 1.91
CA CYS A 52 -0.96 -7.27 2.14
C CYS A 52 -2.48 -7.25 2.04
N ARG A 53 -3.14 -6.84 3.10
CA ARG A 53 -4.57 -6.56 3.08
C ARG A 53 -4.77 -5.09 2.86
N VAL A 54 -5.48 -4.75 1.80
CA VAL A 54 -5.89 -3.39 1.50
C VAL A 54 -7.34 -3.21 1.86
N LYS A 55 -7.60 -2.36 2.85
CA LYS A 55 -8.94 -1.98 3.27
C LYS A 55 -9.38 -0.73 2.54
N THR A 56 -10.60 -0.78 1.99
CA THR A 56 -11.29 0.36 1.39
C THR A 56 -12.70 0.44 1.96
N ASN A 57 -13.01 1.50 2.71
CA ASN A 57 -14.28 1.64 3.41
C ASN A 57 -14.60 0.39 4.27
N ASN A 58 -15.49 -0.49 3.79
CA ASN A 58 -15.91 -1.75 4.41
C ASN A 58 -15.45 -3.02 3.67
N ARG A 59 -14.59 -2.91 2.67
CA ARG A 59 -14.07 -4.05 1.90
C ARG A 59 -12.61 -4.29 2.20
N TYR A 60 -12.24 -5.55 2.26
CA TYR A 60 -10.85 -6.00 2.35
C TYR A 60 -10.50 -6.73 1.07
N THR A 61 -9.34 -6.40 0.52
CA THR A 61 -8.72 -7.16 -0.56
C THR A 61 -7.40 -7.70 -0.03
N CYS A 62 -7.26 -9.02 0.03
CA CYS A 62 -6.02 -9.67 0.41
C CYS A 62 -5.19 -9.93 -0.84
N LEU A 63 -3.92 -9.54 -0.79
CA LEU A 63 -2.96 -9.69 -1.86
C LEU A 63 -1.80 -10.51 -1.32
N ASP A 64 -1.44 -11.59 -2.00
CA ASP A 64 -0.25 -12.35 -1.64
C ASP A 64 1.00 -11.54 -2.06
N LEU A 65 1.89 -11.33 -1.10
CA LEU A 65 3.16 -10.66 -1.30
C LEU A 65 4.20 -11.72 -1.68
N ALA A 66 4.40 -11.89 -2.97
CA ALA A 66 5.53 -12.68 -3.45
C ALA A 66 6.88 -12.01 -3.08
N ASP A 67 7.94 -12.82 -3.02
CA ASP A 67 9.31 -12.37 -2.67
C ASP A 67 9.84 -11.22 -3.55
N ASP A 68 9.30 -11.08 -4.77
CA ASP A 68 9.64 -10.04 -5.75
C ASP A 68 8.76 -8.79 -5.64
N TYR A 69 8.03 -8.62 -4.54
CA TYR A 69 7.15 -7.48 -4.32
C TYR A 69 7.83 -6.13 -4.62
N SER A 70 7.11 -5.31 -5.38
CA SER A 70 7.37 -3.89 -5.58
C SER A 70 6.11 -3.08 -5.35
N THR A 71 6.28 -1.80 -5.00
CA THR A 71 5.13 -0.89 -4.90
C THR A 71 4.38 -0.81 -6.24
N ASP A 72 5.09 -0.85 -7.37
CA ASP A 72 4.47 -0.83 -8.71
C ASP A 72 3.60 -2.07 -8.96
N THR A 73 4.05 -3.25 -8.53
CA THR A 73 3.26 -4.48 -8.61
C THR A 73 2.00 -4.36 -7.77
N LEU A 74 2.12 -3.85 -6.54
CA LEU A 74 0.95 -3.58 -5.67
C LEU A 74 -0.04 -2.64 -6.38
N LEU A 75 0.42 -1.51 -6.89
CA LEU A 75 -0.45 -0.54 -7.57
C LEU A 75 -1.13 -1.13 -8.81
N LYS A 76 -0.41 -1.94 -9.61
CA LYS A 76 -1.00 -2.66 -10.75
C LYS A 76 -2.12 -3.61 -10.34
N VAL A 77 -1.94 -4.33 -9.24
CA VAL A 77 -2.97 -5.22 -8.69
C VAL A 77 -4.17 -4.41 -8.17
N LEU A 78 -3.92 -3.29 -7.49
CA LEU A 78 -5.01 -2.42 -7.04
C LEU A 78 -5.80 -1.83 -8.22
N LEU A 79 -5.14 -1.49 -9.32
CA LEU A 79 -5.79 -1.06 -10.57
C LEU A 79 -6.61 -2.20 -11.20
N SER A 80 -6.04 -3.40 -11.33
CA SER A 80 -6.72 -4.53 -11.99
C SER A 80 -7.98 -4.96 -11.24
N HIS A 81 -8.00 -4.80 -9.93
CA HIS A 81 -9.16 -5.07 -9.07
C HIS A 81 -10.09 -3.86 -8.89
N ASN A 82 -9.86 -2.74 -9.59
CA ASN A 82 -10.63 -1.49 -9.49
C ASN A 82 -10.72 -0.93 -8.06
N ILE A 83 -9.69 -1.17 -7.24
CA ILE A 83 -9.58 -0.62 -5.88
C ILE A 83 -9.14 0.83 -5.95
N ILE A 84 -8.23 1.13 -6.88
CA ILE A 84 -7.80 2.47 -7.25
C ILE A 84 -8.00 2.66 -8.75
N ARG A 85 -8.07 3.91 -9.20
CA ARG A 85 -8.19 4.26 -10.62
C ARG A 85 -6.85 4.76 -11.16
N TYR A 86 -6.68 4.70 -12.47
CA TYR A 86 -5.48 5.23 -13.12
C TYR A 86 -5.30 6.73 -12.85
N SER A 87 -6.41 7.48 -12.75
CA SER A 87 -6.40 8.88 -12.33
C SER A 87 -5.81 9.09 -10.94
N ASP A 88 -5.87 8.09 -10.06
CA ASP A 88 -5.46 8.24 -8.67
C ASP A 88 -3.94 8.15 -8.50
N LEU A 89 -3.24 7.72 -9.55
CA LEU A 89 -1.82 7.40 -9.50
C LEU A 89 -0.86 8.52 -9.88
N GLU A 90 -1.35 9.65 -10.42
CA GLU A 90 -0.56 10.81 -10.90
C GLU A 90 0.96 10.55 -10.99
N LEU A 91 1.33 9.65 -11.89
CA LEU A 91 2.71 9.55 -12.33
C LEU A 91 2.87 10.73 -13.27
N TYR A 92 3.59 11.75 -12.79
CA TYR A 92 4.04 12.95 -13.50
C TYR A 92 3.90 12.88 -15.03
N ASP A 93 3.20 13.85 -15.62
CA ASP A 93 3.62 14.42 -16.91
C ASP A 93 5.00 15.11 -16.73
#